data_AF-A0A2G2I447-F1
#
_entry.id   AF-A0A2G2I447-F1
#
_cell.length_a   1.000
_cell.length_b   1.000
_cell.length_c   1.000
_cell.angle_alpha   90.00
_cell.angle_beta   90.00
_cell.angle_gamma   90.00
#
_symmetry.space_group_name_H-M   'P 1'
#
loop_
_entity.id
_entity.type
_entity.pdbx_description
1 polymer ?
#
loop_
_entity_poly.entity_id
_entity_poly.type
_entity_poly.pdbx_seq_one_letter_code
_entity_poly.pdbx_strand_id
1 'polypeptide(L)' 'MITLYRVDDGQNMHRFYHMRVEQTLFGGWALIREWGRIGNRRGQTLEEWFDGAEPAEAALWKLEAAKRSRGYNDRLK' A
#
# COMPACT_ATOMS: atom_id res chain seq x y z
N MET A 1 6.23 4.74 5.80
CA MET A 1 5.63 4.52 4.48
C MET A 1 6.35 3.36 3.80
N ILE A 2 5.61 2.42 3.23
CA ILE A 2 6.13 1.28 2.48
C ILE A 2 5.66 1.39 1.04
N THR A 3 6.58 1.20 0.11
CA THR A 3 6.32 1.22 -1.33
C THR A 3 6.74 -0.10 -1.92
N LEU A 4 5.80 -0.77 -2.58
CA LEU A 4 6.04 -2.02 -3.28
C LEU A 4 5.67 -1.92 -4.75
N TYR A 5 6.38 -2.65 -5.58
CA TYR A 5 6.18 -2.74 -7.01
C TYR A 5 5.99 -4.19 -7.44
N ARG A 6 5.18 -4.40 -8.47
CA ARG A 6 5.06 -5.68 -9.16
C ARG A 6 5.13 -5.43 -10.65
N VAL A 7 6.20 -5.95 -11.26
CA VAL A 7 6.48 -5.90 -12.69
C VAL A 7 6.58 -7.34 -13.20
N ASP A 8 5.73 -7.68 -14.16
CA ASP A 8 5.70 -8.96 -14.87
C ASP A 8 5.17 -8.71 -16.29
N ASP A 9 6.10 -8.67 -17.24
CA ASP A 9 5.82 -8.37 -18.64
C ASP A 9 4.99 -9.46 -19.31
N GLY A 10 5.16 -10.72 -18.90
CA GLY A 10 4.39 -11.86 -19.40
C GLY A 10 2.90 -11.77 -19.05
N GLN A 11 2.56 -10.97 -18.03
CA GLN A 11 1.18 -10.75 -17.59
C GLN A 11 0.70 -9.30 -17.82
N ASN A 12 1.43 -8.48 -18.58
CA ASN A 12 1.17 -7.03 -18.74
C ASN A 12 0.94 -6.33 -17.38
N MET A 13 1.74 -6.73 -16.39
CA MET A 13 1.63 -6.28 -15.01
C MET A 13 2.72 -5.27 -14.73
N HIS A 14 2.34 -4.01 -14.51
CA HIS A 14 3.26 -2.95 -14.15
C HIS A 14 2.56 -2.07 -13.12
N ARG A 15 2.61 -2.46 -11.84
CA ARG A 15 1.82 -1.86 -10.76
C ARG A 15 2.68 -1.41 -9.57
N PHE A 16 2.21 -0.35 -8.92
CA PHE A 16 2.73 0.11 -7.63
C PHE A 16 1.68 -0.10 -6.54
N TYR A 17 2.15 -0.15 -5.30
CA TYR A 17 1.35 -0.16 -4.09
C TYR A 17 2.08 0.64 -3.01
N HIS A 18 1.51 1.77 -2.59
CA HIS A 18 1.97 2.54 -1.45
C HIS A 18 1.07 2.30 -0.25
N MET A 19 1.67 2.20 0.93
CA MET A 19 0.92 2.13 2.18
C MET A 19 1.62 2.90 3.28
N ARG A 20 0.85 3.62 4.08
CA ARG A 20 1.35 4.42 5.20
C ARG A 20 0.28 4.54 6.28
N VAL A 21 0.72 4.59 7.52
CA VAL A 21 -0.12 4.91 8.66
C VAL A 21 0.06 6.40 8.96
N GLU A 22 -1.04 7.12 9.11
CA GLU A 22 -1.06 8.54 9.45
C GLU A 22 -2.06 8.80 10.57
N GLN A 23 -1.78 9.80 11.41
CA GLN A 23 -2.77 10.29 12.37
C GLN A 23 -3.78 11.16 11.63
N THR A 24 -5.07 10.96 11.90
CA THR A 24 -6.15 11.74 11.29
C THR A 24 -6.33 13.06 12.03
N LEU A 25 -6.99 14.03 11.37
CA LEU A 25 -7.31 15.35 11.97
C LEU A 25 -8.18 15.26 13.24
N PHE A 26 -8.83 14.12 13.48
CA PHE A 26 -9.72 13.89 14.60
C PHE A 26 -9.08 13.08 15.73
N GLY A 27 -7.75 12.90 15.70
CA GLY A 27 -7.00 12.19 16.74
C GLY A 27 -7.01 10.66 16.61
N GLY A 28 -7.71 10.11 15.62
CA GLY A 28 -7.64 8.69 15.24
C GLY A 28 -6.43 8.39 14.36
N TRP A 29 -6.35 7.15 13.88
CA TRP A 29 -5.28 6.68 13.01
C TRP A 29 -5.86 6.07 11.74
N ALA A 30 -5.17 6.22 10.60
CA ALA A 30 -5.61 5.65 9.34
C ALA A 30 -4.47 4.96 8.60
N LEU A 31 -4.75 3.77 8.07
CA LEU A 31 -3.94 3.13 7.03
C LEU A 31 -4.39 3.64 5.67
N ILE A 32 -3.55 4.46 5.05
CA ILE A 32 -3.74 4.97 3.70
C ILE A 32 -3.06 4.01 2.73
N ARG A 33 -3.81 3.57 1.71
CA ARG A 33 -3.35 2.66 0.65
C ARG A 33 -3.54 3.32 -0.69
N GLU A 34 -2.50 3.34 -1.51
CA GLU A 34 -2.57 3.87 -2.88
C GLU A 34 -2.04 2.82 -3.85
N TRP A 35 -2.73 2.60 -4.97
CA TRP A 35 -2.28 1.63 -5.96
C TRP A 35 -2.70 2.00 -7.37
N GLY A 36 -1.98 1.47 -8.34
CA GLY A 36 -2.27 1.78 -9.74
C GLY A 36 -1.26 1.15 -10.68
N ARG A 37 -1.40 1.48 -11.96
CA ARG A 37 -0.38 1.14 -12.97
C ARG A 37 0.71 2.20 -12.93
N ILE A 38 1.96 1.77 -12.95
CA ILE A 38 3.11 2.67 -13.03
C ILE A 38 3.10 3.36 -14.40
N GLY A 39 3.36 4.67 -14.43
CA GLY A 39 3.31 5.50 -15.64
C GLY A 39 1.90 5.98 -16.02
N ASN A 40 0.85 5.60 -15.29
CA ASN A 40 -0.49 6.15 -15.47
C ASN A 40 -0.74 7.28 -14.46
N ARG A 41 -1.37 8.38 -14.91
CA ARG A 41 -1.79 9.49 -14.05
C ARG A 41 -2.89 9.10 -13.05
N ARG A 42 -3.60 8.00 -13.29
CA ARG A 42 -4.70 7.52 -12.44
C ARG A 42 -4.25 6.37 -11.55
N GLY A 43 -4.53 6.52 -10.25
CA GLY A 43 -4.46 5.47 -9.23
C GLY A 43 -5.78 5.38 -8.47
N GLN A 44 -5.81 4.52 -7.47
CA GLN A 44 -6.87 4.41 -6.49
C GLN A 44 -6.28 4.62 -5.11
N THR A 45 -7.07 5.22 -4.22
CA THR A 45 -6.72 5.41 -2.82
C THR A 45 -7.83 4.84 -1.95
N LEU A 46 -7.46 4.20 -0.84
CA LEU A 46 -8.39 3.73 0.18
C LEU A 46 -7.81 4.01 1.56
N GLU A 47 -8.67 4.48 2.46
CA GLU A 47 -8.35 4.72 3.86
C GLU A 47 -9.08 3.69 4.72
N GLU A 48 -8.39 3.14 5.70
CA GLU A 48 -8.98 2.31 6.75
C GLU A 48 -8.66 2.95 8.10
N TRP A 49 -9.70 3.16 8.91
CA TRP A 49 -9.64 3.97 10.12
C TRP A 49 -9.55 3.07 11.36
N PHE A 50 -8.76 3.51 12.33
CA PHE A 50 -8.45 2.79 13.56
C PHE A 50 -8.43 3.76 14.74
N ASP A 51 -8.77 3.26 15.92
CA ASP A 51 -8.77 4.04 17.16
C ASP A 51 -7.36 4.27 17.73
N GLY A 52 -6.34 3.55 17.23
CA GLY A 52 -4.97 3.63 17.74
C GLY A 52 -3.90 3.34 16.69
N ALA A 53 -2.67 3.77 16.98
CA ALA A 53 -1.51 3.55 16.10
C ALA A 53 -1.20 2.07 15.92
N GLU A 54 -1.16 1.32 17.03
CA GLU A 54 -0.78 -0.09 17.05
C GLU A 54 -1.65 -0.99 16.15
N PRO A 55 -3.00 -0.92 16.18
CA PRO A 55 -3.81 -1.68 15.24
C PRO A 55 -3.65 -1.23 13.78
N ALA A 56 -3.40 0.06 13.53
CA ALA A 56 -3.13 0.56 12.17
C ALA A 56 -1.79 0.04 11.62
N GLU A 57 -0.74 0.01 12.45
CA GLU A 57 0.57 -0.53 12.12
C GLU A 57 0.52 -2.05 11.90
N ALA A 58 -0.20 -2.78 12.76
CA ALA A 58 -0.44 -4.21 12.60
C ALA A 58 -1.15 -4.52 11.26
N ALA A 59 -2.16 -3.72 10.89
CA ALA A 59 -2.84 -3.82 9.61
C ALA A 59 -1.89 -3.55 8.43
N LEU A 60 -0.99 -2.56 8.56
CA LEU A 60 0.03 -2.24 7.56
C LEU A 60 0.98 -3.42 7.33
N TRP A 61 1.57 -4.01 8.39
CA TRP A 61 2.48 -5.14 8.25
C TRP A 61 1.79 -6.39 7.68
N LYS A 62 0.54 -6.65 8.11
CA LYS A 62 -0.26 -7.74 7.55
C LYS A 62 -0.51 -7.56 6.06
N LEU A 63 -0.85 -6.34 5.64
CA LEU A 63 -1.06 -6.00 4.25
C LEU A 63 0.21 -6.11 3.42
N GLU A 64 1.33 -5.61 3.94
CA GLU A 64 2.65 -5.71 3.33
C GLU A 64 3.01 -7.17 3.05
N ALA A 65 2.98 -8.03 4.07
CA ALA A 65 3.29 -9.45 3.93
C ALA A 65 2.38 -10.12 2.88
N ALA A 66 1.09 -9.80 2.90
CA ALA A 66 0.12 -10.32 1.93
C ALA A 66 0.36 -9.82 0.49
N LYS A 67 0.96 -8.65 0.29
CA LYS A 67 1.35 -8.16 -1.06
C LYS A 67 2.67 -8.78 -1.49
N ARG A 68 3.65 -8.91 -0.60
CA ARG A 68 4.92 -9.59 -0.88
C ARG A 68 4.72 -11.03 -1.36
N SER A 69 3.82 -11.79 -0.71
CA SER A 69 3.47 -13.15 -1.16
C SER A 69 2.82 -13.20 -2.55
N ARG A 70 2.28 -12.07 -3.04
CA ARG A 70 1.70 -11.93 -4.39
C ARG A 70 2.72 -11.41 -5.42
N GLY A 71 4.01 -11.41 -5.10
CA GLY A 71 5.10 -11.01 -5.99
C GLY A 71 5.41 -9.51 -6.00
N TYR A 72 4.84 -8.72 -5.08
CA TYR A 72 5.27 -7.35 -4.88
C TYR A 72 6.60 -7.31 -4.13
N ASN A 73 7.47 -6.34 -4.46
CA ASN A 73 8.79 -6.19 -3.86
C ASN A 73 9.23 -4.72 -3.82
N ASP A 74 10.31 -4.40 -3.11
CA ASP A 74 10.74 -3.00 -2.90
C ASP A 74 11.41 -2.36 -4.13
N ARG A 75 11.71 -3.14 -5.17
CA ARG A 75 12.39 -2.67 -6.37
C ARG A 75 11.40 -2.52 -7.52
N LEU A 76 11.37 -1.32 -8.09
CA LEU A 76 10.88 -1.13 -9.44
C LEU A 76 11.90 -1.79 -10.38
N LYS A 77 11.50 -2.89 -11.03
CA LYS A 77 12.33 -3.58 -12.02
C LYS A 77 11.98 -3.10 -13.42
#